data_AF-A0A2V6ILN8-F1
#
_entry.id   AF-A0A2V6ILN8-F1
#
_cell.length_a   1.000
_cell.length_b   1.000
_cell.length_c   1.000
_cell.angle_alpha   90.00
_cell.angle_beta   90.00
_cell.angle_gamma   90.00
#
_symmetry.space_group_name_H-M   'P 1'
#
loop_
_entity.id
_entity.type
_entity.pdbx_description
1 polymer ?
#
loop_
_entity_poly.entity_id
_entity_poly.type
_entity_poly.pdbx_seq_one_letter_code
_entity_poly.pdbx_strand_id
1 'polypeptide(L)'
;MFYAQEIEQRRRDVKVVDVNLLRRSWYFDYLRHAFPGMIERSREKIDAFVEILKEWERDPGAFARDQLLTQRITAAFFEMLRSIVTNENRVAPVYITRDLLFAERTNAELGRWINQNYQLVPQGLVFNLASDQTFHDSPDPHLQTRGLADGTVRFEKDDVINLKVLPVYTSMLINRGSYLALFNQHERGIVAFREALALDPSLAAAREGLAESAAKLRKP
;
A
#
# COMPACT_ATOMS: atom_id res chain seq x y z
N MET A 1 3.87 13.24 -3.56
CA MET A 1 4.08 12.97 -2.11
C MET A 1 5.29 13.72 -1.58
N PHE A 2 6.45 13.66 -2.23
CA PHE A 2 7.66 14.39 -1.83
C PHE A 2 7.45 15.90 -1.63
N TYR A 3 6.77 16.59 -2.57
CA TYR A 3 6.42 18.01 -2.43
C TYR A 3 5.58 18.30 -1.17
N ALA A 4 4.58 17.46 -0.88
CA ALA A 4 3.71 17.65 0.28
C ALA A 4 4.47 17.51 1.61
N GLN A 5 5.49 16.64 1.67
CA GLN A 5 6.33 16.52 2.86
C GLN A 5 7.41 17.61 2.91
N GLU A 6 8.18 17.78 1.85
CA GLU A 6 9.38 18.63 1.87
C GLU A 6 9.08 20.12 1.70
N ILE A 7 8.00 20.47 0.99
CA ILE A 7 7.63 21.88 0.74
C ILE A 7 6.45 22.27 1.61
N GLU A 8 5.36 21.49 1.58
CA GLU A 8 4.15 21.83 2.36
C GLU A 8 4.23 21.37 3.82
N GLN A 9 5.26 20.60 4.19
CA GLN A 9 5.51 20.19 5.58
C GLN A 9 4.34 19.41 6.20
N ARG A 10 3.59 18.68 5.37
CA ARG A 10 2.49 17.81 5.79
C ARG A 10 3.01 16.49 6.33
N ARG A 11 2.39 16.03 7.42
CA ARG A 11 2.67 14.74 8.06
C ARG A 11 4.17 14.52 8.32
N ARG A 12 4.79 15.44 9.07
CA ARG A 12 6.18 15.29 9.57
C ARG A 12 6.35 14.11 10.53
N ASP A 13 5.24 13.54 11.00
CA ASP A 13 5.16 12.38 11.87
C ASP A 13 5.38 11.04 11.15
N VAL A 14 5.46 11.03 9.81
CA VAL A 14 5.65 9.79 9.04
C VAL A 14 6.90 9.83 8.16
N LYS A 15 7.55 8.67 8.06
CA LYS A 15 8.59 8.41 7.07
C LYS A 15 7.93 7.92 5.79
N VAL A 16 8.18 8.60 4.68
CA VAL A 16 7.67 8.18 3.37
C VAL A 16 8.82 7.68 2.52
N VAL A 17 8.68 6.46 2.03
CA VAL A 17 9.62 5.84 1.10
C VAL A 17 8.89 5.57 -0.23
N ASP A 18 9.37 6.20 -1.30
CA ASP A 18 8.88 5.93 -2.64
C ASP A 18 9.69 4.79 -3.27
N VAL A 19 9.04 3.65 -3.51
CA VAL A 19 9.69 2.45 -4.03
C VAL A 19 10.26 2.65 -5.44
N ASN A 20 9.71 3.57 -6.23
CA ASN A 20 10.28 3.89 -7.55
C ASN A 20 11.55 4.73 -7.42
N LEU A 21 11.61 5.64 -6.45
CA LEU A 21 12.82 6.44 -6.18
C LEU A 21 13.95 5.59 -5.60
N LEU A 22 13.65 4.46 -4.93
CA LEU A 22 14.66 3.49 -4.52
C LEU A 22 15.46 2.89 -5.70
N ARG A 23 15.03 3.11 -6.96
CA ARG A 23 15.80 2.73 -8.16
C ARG A 23 16.84 3.78 -8.57
N ARG A 24 17.07 4.80 -7.75
CA ARG A 24 18.03 5.88 -8.01
C ARG A 24 18.98 6.02 -6.82
N SER A 25 20.29 5.97 -7.07
CA SER A 25 21.28 5.93 -5.99
C SER A 25 21.26 7.19 -5.11
N TRP A 26 21.00 8.36 -5.70
CA TRP A 26 20.89 9.64 -4.97
C TRP A 26 19.79 9.64 -3.90
N TYR A 27 18.73 8.84 -4.08
CA TYR A 27 17.63 8.80 -3.11
C TYR A 27 18.07 8.22 -1.78
N PHE A 28 19.08 7.34 -1.77
CA PHE A 28 19.68 6.82 -0.54
C PHE A 28 20.53 7.87 0.18
N ASP A 29 21.12 8.82 -0.55
CA ASP A 29 21.76 9.97 0.09
C ASP A 29 20.72 10.82 0.80
N TYR A 30 19.57 11.09 0.16
CA TYR A 30 18.45 11.76 0.80
C TYR A 30 17.95 11.00 2.04
N LEU A 31 17.66 9.70 1.93
CA LEU A 31 17.13 8.90 3.04
C LEU A 31 18.12 8.80 4.22
N ARG A 32 19.44 8.83 3.96
CA ARG A 32 20.47 8.90 5.01
C ARG A 32 20.38 10.18 5.84
N HIS A 33 20.02 11.30 5.22
CA HIS A 33 19.84 12.56 5.93
C HIS A 33 18.45 12.63 6.60
N ALA A 34 17.40 12.25 5.89
CA ALA A 34 16.02 12.37 6.36
C ALA A 34 15.69 11.34 7.46
N PHE A 35 16.10 10.08 7.28
CA PHE A 35 15.71 8.95 8.14
C PHE A 35 16.93 8.09 8.52
N PRO A 36 17.96 8.64 9.19
CA PRO A 36 19.23 7.95 9.46
C PRO A 36 19.04 6.62 10.21
N GLY A 37 18.14 6.59 11.21
CA GLY A 37 17.87 5.37 11.96
C GLY A 37 17.23 4.25 11.14
N MET A 38 16.43 4.58 10.11
CA MET A 38 15.87 3.59 9.18
C MET A 38 16.98 3.00 8.29
N ILE A 39 17.86 3.86 7.78
CA ILE A 39 19.00 3.39 6.97
C ILE A 39 19.90 2.50 7.80
N GLU A 40 20.24 2.89 9.03
CA GLU A 40 21.15 2.12 9.88
C GLU A 40 20.64 0.68 10.12
N ARG A 41 19.35 0.53 10.44
CA ARG A 41 18.77 -0.79 10.74
C ARG A 41 18.82 -1.76 9.56
N SER A 42 18.89 -1.26 8.33
CA SER A 42 18.93 -2.07 7.12
C SER A 42 20.19 -1.85 6.28
N ARG A 43 21.23 -1.25 6.89
CA ARG A 43 22.46 -0.79 6.22
C ARG A 43 23.09 -1.86 5.35
N GLU A 44 23.29 -3.06 5.88
CA GLU A 44 23.94 -4.15 5.14
C GLU A 44 23.24 -4.46 3.80
N LYS A 45 21.90 -4.55 3.81
CA LYS A 45 21.13 -4.85 2.59
C LYS A 45 20.98 -3.64 1.68
N ILE A 46 20.93 -2.43 2.25
CA ILE A 46 20.90 -1.18 1.49
C ILE A 46 22.21 -0.98 0.74
N ASP A 47 23.35 -1.08 1.43
CA ASP A 47 24.67 -0.83 0.85
C ASP A 47 24.98 -1.84 -0.26
N ALA A 48 24.65 -3.13 -0.03
CA ALA A 48 24.79 -4.18 -1.04
C ALA A 48 23.98 -3.91 -2.32
N PHE A 49 22.74 -3.39 -2.19
CA PHE A 49 21.93 -3.01 -3.35
C PHE A 49 22.46 -1.74 -4.02
N VAL A 50 22.82 -0.71 -3.25
CA VAL A 50 23.28 0.59 -3.76
C VAL A 50 24.60 0.44 -4.54
N GLU A 51 25.49 -0.44 -4.12
CA GLU A 51 26.72 -0.77 -4.87
C GLU A 51 26.40 -1.26 -6.29
N ILE A 52 25.54 -2.27 -6.41
CA ILE A 52 25.11 -2.82 -7.71
C ILE A 52 24.32 -1.78 -8.51
N LEU A 53 23.48 -0.97 -7.85
CA LEU A 53 22.72 0.09 -8.50
C LEU A 53 23.63 1.13 -9.15
N LYS A 54 24.74 1.51 -8.50
CA LYS A 54 25.72 2.45 -9.09
C LYS A 54 26.44 1.86 -10.30
N GLU A 55 26.69 0.55 -10.31
CA GLU A 55 27.21 -0.15 -11.50
C GLU A 55 26.20 -0.09 -12.64
N TRP A 56 24.92 -0.39 -12.35
CA TRP A 56 23.84 -0.31 -13.32
C TRP A 56 23.63 1.09 -13.88
N GLU A 57 23.67 2.14 -13.03
CA GLU A 57 23.53 3.53 -13.49
C GLU A 57 24.70 3.97 -14.40
N ARG A 58 25.88 3.36 -14.25
CA ARG A 58 27.05 3.62 -15.11
C ARG A 58 26.96 2.93 -16.47
N ASP A 59 26.52 1.67 -16.52
CA ASP A 59 26.30 0.93 -17.75
C ASP A 59 25.06 0.03 -17.68
N PRO A 60 23.87 0.58 -17.97
CA PRO A 60 22.63 -0.21 -18.02
C PRO A 60 22.68 -1.30 -19.11
N GLY A 61 23.49 -1.10 -20.15
CA GLY A 61 23.61 -2.02 -21.28
C GLY A 61 24.29 -3.33 -20.91
N ALA A 62 25.24 -3.31 -19.97
CA ALA A 62 25.84 -4.52 -19.41
C ALA A 62 24.80 -5.44 -18.77
N PHE A 63 23.92 -4.86 -17.96
CA PHE A 63 22.84 -5.61 -17.29
C PHE A 63 21.79 -6.11 -18.28
N ALA A 64 21.42 -5.29 -19.27
CA ALA A 64 20.44 -5.69 -20.28
C ALA A 64 20.87 -6.92 -21.10
N ARG A 65 22.18 -7.16 -21.23
CA ARG A 65 22.75 -8.31 -21.96
C ARG A 65 23.15 -9.47 -21.06
N ASP A 66 23.16 -9.28 -19.74
CA ASP A 66 23.58 -10.28 -18.75
C ASP A 66 22.44 -10.61 -17.78
N GLN A 67 21.90 -11.82 -17.94
CA GLN A 67 20.80 -12.31 -17.12
C GLN A 67 21.21 -12.50 -15.65
N LEU A 68 22.47 -12.87 -15.37
CA LEU A 68 22.95 -13.05 -13.99
C LEU A 68 23.07 -11.70 -13.28
N LEU A 69 23.59 -10.67 -13.96
CA LEU A 69 23.62 -9.31 -13.41
C LEU A 69 22.21 -8.77 -13.14
N THR A 70 21.28 -9.00 -14.08
CA THR A 70 19.86 -8.62 -13.91
C THR A 70 19.21 -9.35 -12.72
N GLN A 71 19.47 -10.64 -12.56
CA GLN A 71 18.97 -11.42 -11.41
C GLN A 71 19.58 -10.91 -10.11
N ARG A 72 20.89 -10.63 -10.09
CA ARG A 72 21.61 -10.13 -8.91
C ARG A 72 21.05 -8.80 -8.40
N ILE A 73 20.88 -7.81 -9.29
CA ILE A 73 20.31 -6.51 -8.88
C ILE A 73 18.85 -6.64 -8.44
N THR A 74 18.07 -7.50 -9.11
CA THR A 74 16.66 -7.76 -8.74
C THR A 74 16.56 -8.40 -7.36
N ALA A 75 17.38 -9.42 -7.07
CA ALA A 75 17.43 -10.07 -5.77
C ALA A 75 17.86 -9.09 -4.66
N ALA A 76 18.92 -8.30 -4.90
CA ALA A 76 19.38 -7.30 -3.93
C ALA A 76 18.31 -6.23 -3.64
N PHE A 77 17.56 -5.80 -4.66
CA PHE A 77 16.45 -4.85 -4.49
C PHE A 77 15.36 -5.41 -3.56
N PHE A 78 14.94 -6.65 -3.77
CA PHE A 78 13.92 -7.27 -2.92
C PHE A 78 14.42 -7.56 -1.50
N GLU A 79 15.66 -8.01 -1.34
CA GLU A 79 16.26 -8.22 -0.02
C GLU A 79 16.37 -6.91 0.78
N MET A 80 16.72 -5.80 0.12
CA MET A 80 16.70 -4.48 0.73
C MET A 80 15.29 -4.10 1.19
N LEU A 81 14.26 -4.24 0.34
CA LEU A 81 12.87 -3.92 0.71
C LEU A 81 12.37 -4.76 1.88
N ARG A 82 12.63 -6.08 1.85
CA ARG A 82 12.29 -7.00 2.95
C ARG A 82 12.96 -6.58 4.24
N SER A 83 14.24 -6.23 4.19
CA SER A 83 14.99 -5.76 5.35
C SER A 83 14.39 -4.49 5.95
N ILE A 84 14.09 -3.47 5.12
CA ILE A 84 13.49 -2.21 5.56
C ILE A 84 12.13 -2.48 6.23
N VAL A 85 11.23 -3.21 5.57
CA VAL A 85 9.90 -3.53 6.12
C VAL A 85 10.03 -4.30 7.43
N THR A 86 10.83 -5.36 7.46
CA THR A 86 10.99 -6.22 8.65
C THR A 86 11.54 -5.45 9.84
N ASN A 87 12.57 -4.62 9.62
CA ASN A 87 13.23 -3.90 10.70
C ASN A 87 12.43 -2.67 11.16
N GLU A 88 11.77 -1.94 10.26
CA GLU A 88 10.91 -0.83 10.66
C GLU A 88 9.66 -1.32 11.41
N ASN A 89 9.07 -2.46 11.04
CA ASN A 89 7.87 -2.98 11.71
C ASN A 89 8.12 -3.38 13.17
N ARG A 90 9.38 -3.58 13.57
CA ARG A 90 9.78 -3.78 14.98
C ARG A 90 9.84 -2.47 15.78
N VAL A 91 9.84 -1.33 15.11
CA VAL A 91 10.04 0.00 15.71
C VAL A 91 8.76 0.83 15.68
N ALA A 92 8.03 0.78 14.57
CA ALA A 92 6.80 1.53 14.35
C ALA A 92 5.89 0.80 13.33
N PRO A 93 4.58 1.10 13.31
CA PRO A 93 3.68 0.54 12.30
C PRO A 93 4.13 0.87 10.88
N VAL A 94 4.17 -0.15 10.02
CA VAL A 94 4.52 -0.02 8.60
C VAL A 94 3.26 -0.06 7.75
N TYR A 95 3.11 0.92 6.87
CA TYR A 95 1.98 1.05 5.97
C TYR A 95 2.41 0.86 4.52
N ILE A 96 1.57 0.20 3.73
CA ILE A 96 1.77 0.03 2.29
C ILE A 96 0.55 0.46 1.50
N THR A 97 0.78 1.06 0.33
CA THR A 97 -0.26 1.47 -0.59
C THR A 97 -0.72 0.32 -1.47
N ARG A 98 -1.97 0.40 -1.95
CA ARG A 98 -2.60 -0.61 -2.81
C ARG A 98 -1.78 -0.94 -4.06
N ASP A 99 -1.20 0.07 -4.70
CA ASP A 99 -0.44 -0.09 -5.94
C ASP A 99 0.79 -1.00 -5.78
N LEU A 100 1.37 -1.11 -4.59
CA LEU A 100 2.47 -2.04 -4.33
C LEU A 100 1.99 -3.48 -4.10
N LEU A 101 0.80 -3.67 -3.52
CA LEU A 101 0.24 -4.99 -3.24
C LEU A 101 -0.33 -5.68 -4.49
N PHE A 102 -0.93 -4.90 -5.38
CA PHE A 102 -1.61 -5.40 -6.58
C PHE A 102 -0.86 -5.07 -7.89
N ALA A 103 0.45 -4.78 -7.81
CA ALA A 103 1.28 -4.60 -8.99
C ALA A 103 1.45 -5.92 -9.75
N GLU A 104 0.92 -6.01 -10.97
CA GLU A 104 0.90 -7.25 -11.73
C GLU A 104 2.29 -7.78 -12.14
N ARG A 105 3.31 -6.93 -12.24
CA ARG A 105 4.64 -7.33 -12.75
C ARG A 105 5.80 -6.88 -11.89
N THR A 106 5.96 -5.58 -11.67
CA THR A 106 7.21 -5.03 -11.14
C THR A 106 7.48 -5.37 -9.67
N ASN A 107 6.42 -5.49 -8.86
CA ASN A 107 6.51 -5.72 -7.41
C ASN A 107 5.73 -6.97 -6.95
N ALA A 108 5.34 -7.86 -7.87
CA ALA A 108 4.54 -9.03 -7.55
C ALA A 108 5.22 -9.96 -6.52
N GLU A 109 6.55 -10.00 -6.51
CA GLU A 109 7.32 -10.75 -5.49
C GLU A 109 7.19 -10.13 -4.09
N LEU A 110 7.29 -8.80 -3.98
CA LEU A 110 7.09 -8.10 -2.72
C LEU A 110 5.67 -8.30 -2.20
N GLY A 111 4.65 -8.11 -3.05
CA GLY A 111 3.25 -8.30 -2.67
C GLY A 111 2.97 -9.72 -2.16
N ARG A 112 3.51 -10.75 -2.83
CA ARG A 112 3.41 -12.15 -2.35
C ARG A 112 4.09 -12.35 -1.01
N TRP A 113 5.31 -11.85 -0.85
CA TRP A 113 6.04 -11.95 0.43
C TRP A 113 5.28 -11.26 1.56
N ILE A 114 4.72 -10.06 1.32
CA ILE A 114 3.92 -9.34 2.32
C ILE A 114 2.70 -10.16 2.74
N ASN A 115 1.91 -10.65 1.77
CA ASN A 115 0.71 -11.46 2.04
C ASN A 115 1.00 -12.77 2.78
N GLN A 116 2.22 -13.29 2.69
CA GLN A 116 2.65 -14.50 3.40
C GLN A 116 3.12 -14.23 4.84
N ASN A 117 3.62 -13.02 5.12
CA ASN A 117 4.31 -12.71 6.38
C ASN A 117 3.53 -11.73 7.27
N TYR A 118 2.54 -11.02 6.73
CA TYR A 118 1.78 -10.01 7.46
C TYR A 118 0.30 -10.12 7.19
N GLN A 119 -0.49 -9.82 8.21
CA GLN A 119 -1.90 -9.53 8.06
C GLN A 119 -2.07 -8.10 7.56
N LEU A 120 -2.79 -7.93 6.45
CA LEU A 120 -3.13 -6.61 5.91
C LEU A 120 -4.33 -6.03 6.68
N VAL A 121 -4.08 -4.98 7.46
CA VAL A 121 -5.12 -4.27 8.21
C VAL A 121 -5.49 -2.99 7.45
N PRO A 122 -6.69 -2.88 6.85
CA PRO A 122 -7.09 -1.68 6.11
C PRO A 122 -7.15 -0.45 7.01
N GLN A 123 -6.42 0.60 6.64
CA GLN A 123 -6.41 1.91 7.31
C GLN A 123 -6.56 3.02 6.27
N GLY A 124 -7.79 3.25 5.85
CA GLY A 124 -8.05 4.17 4.74
C GLY A 124 -7.40 3.67 3.45
N LEU A 125 -6.68 4.55 2.74
CA LEU A 125 -6.07 4.27 1.45
C LEU A 125 -4.82 3.37 1.51
N VAL A 126 -4.41 2.94 2.70
CA VAL A 126 -3.23 2.11 2.96
C VAL A 126 -3.57 0.89 3.81
N PHE A 127 -2.65 -0.06 3.86
CA PHE A 127 -2.72 -1.22 4.75
C PHE A 127 -1.59 -1.15 5.76
N ASN A 128 -1.92 -1.29 7.04
CA ASN A 128 -0.92 -1.58 8.08
C ASN A 128 -0.52 -3.06 7.98
N LEU A 129 0.78 -3.34 8.14
CA LEU A 129 1.37 -4.67 8.09
C LEU A 129 1.47 -5.26 9.50
N ALA A 130 0.39 -5.86 10.00
CA ALA A 130 0.38 -6.49 11.32
C ALA A 130 1.16 -7.82 11.30
N SER A 131 1.97 -8.07 12.33
CA SER A 131 2.81 -9.27 12.45
C SER A 131 2.10 -10.48 13.06
N ASP A 132 0.88 -10.30 13.56
CA ASP A 132 0.02 -11.36 14.08
C ASP A 132 -1.25 -11.46 13.24
N GLN A 133 -2.14 -12.40 13.59
CA GLN A 133 -3.40 -12.64 12.88
C GLN A 133 -4.63 -12.19 13.70
N THR A 134 -4.42 -11.39 14.75
CA THR A 134 -5.49 -10.95 15.63
C THR A 134 -6.30 -9.82 14.98
N PHE A 135 -7.44 -9.47 15.59
CA PHE A 135 -8.20 -8.33 15.13
C PHE A 135 -7.50 -7.03 15.58
N HIS A 136 -7.13 -6.20 14.61
CA HIS A 136 -6.59 -4.87 14.82
C HIS A 136 -7.66 -3.85 14.47
N ASP A 137 -8.25 -3.24 15.49
CA ASP A 137 -9.27 -2.22 15.26
C ASP A 137 -8.62 -0.96 14.66
N SER A 138 -9.22 -0.45 13.58
CA SER A 138 -8.82 0.79 12.94
C SER A 138 -9.99 1.78 12.94
N PRO A 139 -9.73 3.08 13.19
CA PRO A 139 -10.79 4.10 13.19
C PRO A 139 -11.59 4.11 11.89
N ASP A 140 -12.88 4.42 12.00
CA ASP A 140 -13.73 4.56 10.82
C ASP A 140 -13.28 5.75 9.96
N PRO A 141 -13.14 5.59 8.63
CA PRO A 141 -12.71 6.68 7.78
C PRO A 141 -13.83 7.72 7.63
N HIS A 142 -13.55 8.97 7.97
CA HIS A 142 -14.48 10.08 7.75
C HIS A 142 -14.28 10.67 6.34
N LEU A 143 -14.88 10.05 5.33
CA LEU A 143 -14.75 10.48 3.94
C LEU A 143 -15.63 11.71 3.65
N GLN A 144 -15.00 12.80 3.23
CA GLN A 144 -15.70 13.95 2.67
C GLN A 144 -15.70 13.85 1.15
N THR A 145 -16.74 13.25 0.58
CA THR A 145 -16.81 12.92 -0.85
C THR A 145 -17.26 14.09 -1.73
N ARG A 146 -17.76 15.19 -1.14
CA ARG A 146 -18.12 16.47 -1.79
C ARG A 146 -18.78 16.29 -3.17
N GLY A 147 -19.77 15.41 -3.22
CA GLY A 147 -20.58 15.19 -4.40
C GLY A 147 -20.32 13.91 -5.18
N LEU A 148 -19.25 13.16 -4.85
CA LEU A 148 -18.93 11.90 -5.53
C LEU A 148 -19.94 10.77 -5.23
N ALA A 149 -20.60 10.80 -4.06
CA ALA A 149 -21.50 9.73 -3.61
C ALA A 149 -22.99 10.08 -3.68
N ASP A 150 -23.33 11.37 -3.83
CA ASP A 150 -24.72 11.86 -3.81
C ASP A 150 -25.21 12.32 -5.20
N GLY A 151 -24.34 12.25 -6.21
CA GLY A 151 -24.66 12.61 -7.59
C GLY A 151 -24.77 14.11 -7.86
N THR A 152 -24.39 14.97 -6.90
CA THR A 152 -24.33 16.43 -7.09
C THR A 152 -23.19 16.85 -8.01
N VAL A 153 -22.14 16.02 -8.12
CA VAL A 153 -21.08 16.15 -9.13
C VAL A 153 -21.08 14.92 -10.02
N ARG A 154 -21.00 15.15 -11.34
CA ARG A 154 -20.99 14.09 -12.35
C ARG A 154 -19.78 14.23 -13.25
N PHE A 155 -19.21 13.10 -13.62
CA PHE A 155 -18.05 13.01 -14.48
C PHE A 155 -18.38 12.10 -15.67
N GLU A 156 -17.81 12.40 -16.82
CA GLU A 156 -17.88 11.53 -18.00
C GLU A 156 -17.28 10.16 -17.69
N LYS A 157 -17.72 9.12 -18.40
CA LYS A 157 -17.32 7.73 -18.07
C LYS A 157 -15.81 7.50 -18.14
N ASP A 158 -15.13 8.21 -19.03
CA ASP A 158 -13.68 8.18 -19.25
C ASP A 158 -12.90 9.23 -18.44
N ASP A 159 -13.57 9.97 -17.56
CA ASP A 159 -12.93 10.94 -16.68
C ASP A 159 -11.96 10.25 -15.70
N VAL A 160 -10.85 10.93 -15.39
CA VAL A 160 -9.84 10.46 -14.44
C VAL A 160 -10.43 10.14 -13.06
N ILE A 161 -11.46 10.86 -12.64
CA ILE A 161 -12.16 10.58 -11.37
C ILE A 161 -12.79 9.18 -11.41
N ASN A 162 -13.51 8.86 -12.48
CA ASN A 162 -14.15 7.55 -12.64
C ASN A 162 -13.13 6.43 -12.86
N LEU A 163 -12.05 6.70 -13.62
CA LEU A 163 -11.06 5.70 -13.99
C LEU A 163 -10.00 5.44 -12.90
N LYS A 164 -9.66 6.43 -12.07
CA LYS A 164 -8.51 6.35 -11.15
C LYS A 164 -8.82 6.71 -9.71
N VAL A 165 -9.80 7.58 -9.44
CA VAL A 165 -10.10 8.01 -8.07
C VAL A 165 -11.14 7.10 -7.44
N LEU A 166 -12.35 6.98 -8.02
CA LEU A 166 -13.42 6.14 -7.48
C LEU A 166 -12.98 4.70 -7.22
N PRO A 167 -12.26 4.00 -8.13
CA PRO A 167 -11.83 2.62 -7.91
C PRO A 167 -10.92 2.45 -6.67
N VAL A 168 -10.16 3.49 -6.32
CA VAL A 168 -9.28 3.46 -5.14
C VAL A 168 -10.10 3.55 -3.85
N TYR A 169 -11.10 4.45 -3.80
CA TYR A 169 -11.97 4.60 -2.64
C TYR A 169 -12.92 3.41 -2.46
N THR A 170 -13.51 2.90 -3.54
CA THR A 170 -14.39 1.73 -3.48
C THR A 170 -13.60 0.49 -3.09
N SER A 171 -12.39 0.29 -3.62
CA SER A 171 -11.51 -0.80 -3.19
C SER A 171 -11.13 -0.69 -1.71
N MET A 172 -10.79 0.51 -1.22
CA MET A 172 -10.56 0.73 0.21
C MET A 172 -11.75 0.29 1.06
N LEU A 173 -12.97 0.74 0.71
CA LEU A 173 -14.18 0.46 1.48
C LEU A 173 -14.54 -1.04 1.45
N ILE A 174 -14.41 -1.69 0.29
CA ILE A 174 -14.59 -3.14 0.16
C ILE A 174 -13.58 -3.88 1.04
N ASN A 175 -12.29 -3.54 0.96
CA ASN A 175 -11.25 -4.18 1.76
C ASN A 175 -11.50 -4.01 3.26
N ARG A 176 -11.93 -2.82 3.70
CA ARG A 176 -12.36 -2.56 5.09
C ARG A 176 -13.55 -3.45 5.47
N GLY A 177 -14.59 -3.47 4.66
CA GLY A 177 -15.79 -4.28 4.90
C GLY A 177 -15.48 -5.76 5.04
N SER A 178 -14.66 -6.31 4.12
CA SER A 178 -14.22 -7.70 4.14
C SER A 178 -13.37 -8.02 5.35
N TYR A 179 -12.44 -7.14 5.74
CA TYR A 179 -11.64 -7.31 6.96
C TYR A 179 -12.52 -7.35 8.21
N LEU A 180 -13.47 -6.41 8.34
CA LEU A 180 -14.39 -6.36 9.48
C LEU A 180 -15.27 -7.63 9.52
N ALA A 181 -15.81 -8.06 8.38
CA ALA A 181 -16.62 -9.27 8.30
C ALA A 181 -15.83 -10.53 8.67
N LEU A 182 -14.56 -10.64 8.27
CA LEU A 182 -13.66 -11.74 8.64
C LEU A 182 -13.49 -11.88 10.16
N PHE A 183 -13.52 -10.76 10.89
CA PHE A 183 -13.42 -10.71 12.36
C PHE A 183 -14.79 -10.57 13.06
N ASN A 184 -15.87 -10.98 12.40
CA ASN A 184 -17.25 -10.95 12.91
C ASN A 184 -17.79 -9.56 13.27
N GLN A 185 -17.14 -8.48 12.82
CA GLN A 185 -17.59 -7.10 12.99
C GLN A 185 -18.61 -6.73 11.90
N HIS A 186 -19.66 -7.55 11.76
CA HIS A 186 -20.60 -7.47 10.65
C HIS A 186 -21.36 -6.14 10.58
N GLU A 187 -21.72 -5.54 11.71
CA GLU A 187 -22.39 -4.23 11.74
C GLU A 187 -21.55 -3.14 11.08
N ARG A 188 -20.27 -3.05 11.44
CA ARG A 188 -19.32 -2.09 10.85
C ARG A 188 -18.98 -2.45 9.40
N GLY A 189 -18.86 -3.74 9.08
CA GLY A 189 -18.63 -4.20 7.72
C GLY A 189 -19.76 -3.77 6.77
N ILE A 190 -21.01 -3.90 7.20
CA ILE A 190 -22.20 -3.44 6.47
C ILE A 190 -22.13 -1.95 6.14
N VAL A 191 -21.68 -1.11 7.08
CA VAL A 191 -21.52 0.33 6.84
C VAL A 191 -20.52 0.57 5.71
N ALA A 192 -19.33 -0.04 5.77
CA ALA A 192 -18.31 0.12 4.73
C ALA A 192 -18.79 -0.37 3.34
N PHE A 193 -19.49 -1.50 3.27
CA PHE A 193 -20.04 -1.98 2.00
C PHE A 193 -21.12 -1.06 1.44
N ARG A 194 -21.97 -0.48 2.30
CA ARG A 194 -22.98 0.50 1.86
C ARG A 194 -22.34 1.78 1.33
N GLU A 195 -21.28 2.27 1.97
CA GLU A 195 -20.53 3.43 1.48
C GLU A 195 -19.89 3.14 0.12
N ALA A 196 -19.34 1.93 -0.09
CA ALA A 196 -18.82 1.52 -1.40
C ALA A 196 -19.92 1.55 -2.47
N LEU A 197 -21.10 1.02 -2.15
CA LEU A 197 -22.25 0.99 -3.07
C LEU A 197 -22.88 2.36 -3.32
N ALA A 198 -22.73 3.30 -2.39
CA ALA A 198 -23.13 4.69 -2.61
C ALA A 198 -22.23 5.39 -3.65
N LEU A 199 -20.94 5.03 -3.71
CA LEU A 199 -20.01 5.52 -4.72
C LEU A 199 -20.18 4.82 -6.07
N ASP A 200 -20.36 3.50 -6.06
CA ASP A 200 -20.64 2.72 -7.26
C ASP A 200 -21.60 1.56 -6.94
N PRO A 201 -22.88 1.67 -7.35
CA PRO A 201 -23.86 0.64 -7.09
C PRO A 201 -23.54 -0.70 -7.73
N SER A 202 -22.70 -0.77 -8.77
CA SER A 202 -22.44 -1.97 -9.58
C SER A 202 -21.44 -2.96 -8.95
N LEU A 203 -20.83 -2.60 -7.82
CA LEU A 203 -19.77 -3.38 -7.17
C LEU A 203 -20.29 -4.72 -6.61
N ALA A 204 -20.06 -5.81 -7.34
CA ALA A 204 -20.47 -7.17 -6.94
C ALA A 204 -19.93 -7.56 -5.56
N ALA A 205 -18.62 -7.38 -5.33
CA ALA A 205 -17.97 -7.74 -4.07
C ALA A 205 -18.59 -6.99 -2.86
N ALA A 206 -19.00 -5.73 -3.02
CA ALA A 206 -19.65 -4.98 -1.95
C ALA A 206 -21.09 -5.49 -1.67
N ARG A 207 -21.85 -5.85 -2.72
CA ARG A 207 -23.19 -6.43 -2.58
C ARG A 207 -23.13 -7.79 -1.89
N GLU A 208 -22.19 -8.64 -2.27
CA GLU A 208 -21.97 -9.97 -1.69
C GLU A 208 -21.60 -9.85 -0.21
N GLY A 209 -20.57 -9.05 0.12
CA GLY A 209 -20.15 -8.85 1.51
C GLY A 209 -21.25 -8.24 2.40
N LEU A 210 -22.08 -7.33 1.84
CA LEU A 210 -23.26 -6.78 2.52
C LEU A 210 -24.30 -7.87 2.81
N ALA A 211 -24.62 -8.70 1.81
CA ALA A 211 -25.61 -9.77 1.96
C ALA A 211 -25.17 -10.82 2.98
N GLU A 212 -23.90 -11.23 2.92
CA GLU A 212 -23.30 -12.19 3.85
C GLU A 212 -23.32 -11.67 5.30
N SER A 213 -22.85 -10.44 5.50
CA SER A 213 -22.81 -9.82 6.83
C SER A 213 -24.22 -9.61 7.40
N ALA A 214 -25.18 -9.20 6.58
CA ALA A 214 -26.57 -9.06 7.00
C ALA A 214 -27.22 -10.42 7.35
N ALA A 215 -26.89 -11.47 6.61
CA ALA A 215 -27.38 -12.82 6.91
C ALA A 215 -26.82 -13.36 8.24
N LYS A 216 -25.56 -13.04 8.56
CA LYS A 216 -24.94 -13.40 9.84
C LYS A 216 -25.61 -12.71 11.02
N LEU A 217 -25.93 -11.42 10.94
CA LEU A 217 -26.65 -10.72 12.01
C LEU A 217 -28.10 -11.20 12.22
N ARG A 218 -28.72 -11.79 11.20
CA ARG A 218 -30.06 -12.38 11.31
C ARG A 218 -30.08 -13.76 11.97
N LYS A 219 -28.92 -14.44 12.05
CA LYS A 219 -28.76 -15.76 12.64
C LYS A 219 -27.87 -15.61 13.88
N PRO A 220 -28.42 -15.19 15.04
CA PRO A 220 -27.66 -14.99 16.27
C PRO A 220 -27.02 -16.30 16.75
#